data_AF-A0A367KZE1-F1
#
_entry.id   AF-A0A367KZE1-F1
#
_cell.length_a   1.000
_cell.length_b   1.000
_cell.length_c   1.000
_cell.angle_alpha   90.00
_cell.angle_beta   90.00
_cell.angle_gamma   90.00
#
_symmetry.space_group_name_H-M   'P 1'
#
loop_
_entity.id
_entity.type
_entity.pdbx_description
1 polymer ?
#
loop_
_entity_poly.entity_id
_entity_poly.type
_entity_poly.pdbx_seq_one_letter_code
_entity_poly.pdbx_strand_id
1 'polypeptide(L)'
;MSSTESILQGVSVQGKVDDIHRKILTPQALAFLALLHRSFDGTRRALLERRRLRQSELDRGVLPDFLPETRHIRENATWRGAVPAPGLVDRRVEITGPTDRKMVVNALNANVYTYMADLE
;
A
#
# COMPACT_ATOMS: atom_id res chain seq x y z
N MET A 1 10.96 -25.38 3.09
CA MET A 1 10.59 -24.07 2.49
C MET A 1 10.78 -24.20 0.99
N SER A 2 9.85 -23.69 0.16
CA SER A 2 10.06 -23.69 -1.30
C SER A 2 11.30 -22.88 -1.65
N SER A 3 12.08 -23.35 -2.62
CA SER A 3 13.25 -22.62 -3.11
C SER A 3 12.83 -21.33 -3.81
N THR A 4 13.71 -20.32 -3.81
CA THR A 4 13.52 -19.07 -4.57
C THR A 4 13.18 -19.36 -6.04
N GLU A 5 13.85 -20.34 -6.64
CA GLU A 5 13.62 -20.77 -8.02
C GLU A 5 12.20 -21.30 -8.24
N SER A 6 11.68 -22.13 -7.31
CA SER A 6 10.30 -22.61 -7.38
C SER A 6 9.28 -21.48 -7.27
N ILE A 7 9.50 -20.50 -6.38
CA ILE A 7 8.60 -19.36 -6.19
C ILE A 7 8.55 -18.48 -7.45
N LEU A 8 9.68 -18.34 -8.13
CA LEU A 8 9.84 -17.55 -9.35
C LEU A 8 9.28 -18.24 -10.60
N GLN A 9 8.82 -19.48 -10.52
CA GLN A 9 8.22 -20.16 -11.67
C GLN A 9 7.01 -19.39 -12.23
N GLY A 10 7.09 -19.00 -13.50
CA GLY A 10 6.05 -18.20 -14.17
C GLY A 10 6.13 -16.69 -13.92
N VAL A 11 7.20 -16.20 -13.27
CA VAL A 11 7.48 -14.77 -13.14
C VAL A 11 8.30 -14.31 -14.33
N SER A 12 7.87 -13.22 -14.98
CA SER A 12 8.60 -12.58 -16.08
C SER A 12 8.74 -11.09 -15.84
N VAL A 13 9.96 -10.55 -16.01
CA VAL A 13 10.23 -9.11 -16.00
C VAL A 13 10.31 -8.64 -17.45
N GLN A 14 9.30 -7.88 -17.90
CA GLN A 14 9.18 -7.45 -19.30
C GLN A 14 9.87 -6.10 -19.59
N GLY A 15 10.12 -5.29 -18.56
CA GLY A 15 10.81 -4.01 -18.70
C GLY A 15 12.32 -4.17 -18.93
N LYS A 16 12.95 -3.15 -19.51
CA LYS A 16 14.43 -3.11 -19.66
C LYS A 16 15.08 -3.09 -18.27
N VAL A 17 16.02 -4.01 -18.03
CA VAL A 17 16.73 -4.14 -16.74
C VAL A 17 18.21 -3.75 -16.90
N ASP A 18 18.48 -2.46 -16.69
CA ASP A 18 19.84 -1.92 -16.52
C ASP A 18 20.43 -2.22 -15.12
N ASP A 19 21.72 -1.98 -14.93
CA ASP A 19 22.45 -2.29 -13.69
C ASP A 19 21.87 -1.64 -12.43
N ILE A 20 21.29 -0.44 -12.56
CA ILE A 20 20.60 0.23 -11.45
C ILE A 20 19.38 -0.55 -10.97
N HIS A 21 18.66 -1.22 -11.90
CA HIS A 21 17.47 -1.99 -11.58
C HIS A 21 17.83 -3.33 -10.93
N ARG A 22 18.96 -3.95 -11.32
CA ARG A 22 19.43 -5.22 -10.76
C ARG A 22 19.68 -5.15 -9.24
N LYS A 23 19.96 -3.96 -8.72
CA LYS A 23 20.11 -3.70 -7.28
C LYS A 23 18.78 -3.82 -6.52
N ILE A 24 17.65 -3.57 -7.18
CA ILE A 24 16.30 -3.61 -6.60
C ILE A 24 15.60 -4.93 -6.95
N LEU A 25 15.65 -5.34 -8.22
CA LEU A 25 15.02 -6.54 -8.76
C LEU A 25 15.91 -7.78 -8.55
N THR A 26 16.35 -7.99 -7.31
CA THR A 26 17.11 -9.20 -6.94
C THR A 26 16.21 -10.44 -6.96
N PRO A 27 16.77 -11.66 -7.10
CA PRO A 27 15.96 -12.89 -7.08
C PRO A 27 15.09 -13.02 -5.81
N GLN A 28 15.61 -12.59 -4.66
CA GLN A 28 14.90 -12.60 -3.38
C GLN A 28 13.76 -11.58 -3.36
N ALA A 29 13.98 -10.36 -3.86
CA ALA A 29 12.93 -9.34 -3.95
C ALA A 29 11.82 -9.75 -4.92
N LEU A 30 12.18 -10.31 -6.08
CA LEU A 30 11.21 -10.84 -7.04
C LEU A 30 10.41 -12.02 -6.46
N ALA A 31 11.05 -12.92 -5.72
CA ALA A 31 10.36 -14.02 -5.06
C ALA A 31 9.38 -13.51 -4.00
N PHE A 32 9.77 -12.49 -3.23
CA PHE A 32 8.87 -11.83 -2.28
C PHE A 32 7.66 -11.18 -2.97
N LEU A 33 7.87 -10.44 -4.05
CA LEU A 33 6.79 -9.85 -4.86
C LEU A 33 5.86 -10.93 -5.43
N ALA A 34 6.40 -12.05 -5.91
CA ALA A 34 5.62 -13.17 -6.41
C ALA A 34 4.74 -13.79 -5.31
N LEU A 35 5.25 -13.94 -4.08
CA LEU A 35 4.47 -14.41 -2.94
C LEU A 35 3.34 -13.44 -2.59
N LEU A 36 3.61 -12.12 -2.56
CA LEU A 36 2.58 -11.12 -2.33
C LEU A 36 1.48 -11.18 -3.40
N HIS A 37 1.86 -11.24 -4.68
CA HIS A 37 0.92 -11.32 -5.78
C HIS A 37 0.02 -12.56 -5.67
N ARG A 38 0.62 -13.74 -5.50
CA ARG A 38 -0.13 -15.01 -5.38
C ARG A 38 -1.05 -15.02 -4.15
N SER A 39 -0.62 -14.40 -3.04
CA SER A 39 -1.41 -14.35 -1.80
C SER A 39 -2.56 -13.35 -1.86
N PHE A 40 -2.39 -12.21 -2.53
CA PHE A 40 -3.29 -11.07 -2.35
C PHE A 40 -3.98 -10.56 -3.62
N ASP A 41 -3.49 -10.88 -4.84
CA ASP A 41 -4.09 -10.33 -6.07
C ASP A 41 -5.53 -10.80 -6.30
N GLY A 42 -5.87 -12.04 -5.90
CA GLY A 42 -7.25 -12.55 -5.95
C GLY A 42 -8.22 -11.68 -5.15
N THR A 43 -7.87 -11.38 -3.90
CA THR A 43 -8.64 -10.48 -3.03
C THR A 43 -8.70 -9.06 -3.59
N ARG A 44 -7.57 -8.53 -4.08
CA ARG A 44 -7.52 -7.20 -4.71
C ARG A 44 -8.49 -7.08 -5.87
N ARG A 45 -8.55 -8.07 -6.77
CA ARG A 45 -9.49 -8.12 -7.89
C ARG A 45 -10.95 -8.19 -7.43
N ALA A 46 -11.24 -9.07 -6.46
CA ALA A 46 -12.59 -9.18 -5.90
C ALA A 46 -13.08 -7.85 -5.28
N LEU A 47 -12.19 -7.10 -4.61
CA LEU A 47 -12.51 -5.79 -4.07
C LEU A 47 -12.77 -4.74 -5.15
N LEU A 48 -12.04 -4.78 -6.27
CA LEU A 48 -12.31 -3.90 -7.42
C LEU A 48 -13.69 -4.17 -8.04
N GLU A 49 -14.10 -5.43 -8.17
CA GLU A 49 -15.46 -5.77 -8.62
C GLU A 49 -16.52 -5.27 -7.62
N ARG A 50 -16.29 -5.45 -6.31
CA ARG A 50 -17.19 -4.91 -5.29
C ARG A 50 -17.35 -3.40 -5.37
N ARG A 51 -16.31 -2.65 -5.74
CA ARG A 51 -16.41 -1.19 -5.97
C ARG A 51 -17.39 -0.88 -7.11
N ARG A 52 -17.36 -1.64 -8.21
CA ARG A 52 -18.32 -1.46 -9.33
C ARG A 52 -19.75 -1.77 -8.90
N LEU A 53 -19.94 -2.86 -8.17
CA LEU A 53 -21.26 -3.22 -7.63
C LEU A 53 -21.80 -2.13 -6.70
N ARG A 54 -20.96 -1.64 -5.77
CA ARG A 54 -21.34 -0.56 -4.86
C ARG A 54 -21.68 0.71 -5.62
N GLN A 55 -20.90 1.09 -6.63
CA GLN A 55 -21.20 2.26 -7.46
C GLN A 55 -22.58 2.12 -8.14
N SER A 56 -22.93 0.95 -8.67
CA SER A 56 -24.25 0.71 -9.27
C SER A 56 -25.42 0.83 -8.27
N GLU A 57 -25.19 0.56 -6.98
CA GLU A 57 -26.18 0.85 -5.94
C GLU A 57 -26.33 2.36 -5.72
N LEU A 58 -25.21 3.08 -5.63
CA LEU A 58 -25.20 4.54 -5.47
C LEU A 58 -25.92 5.22 -6.63
N ASP A 59 -25.65 4.80 -7.86
CA ASP A 59 -26.26 5.35 -9.08
C ASP A 59 -27.78 5.12 -9.14
N ARG A 60 -28.28 4.10 -8.43
CA ARG A 60 -29.72 3.83 -8.27
C ARG A 60 -30.36 4.61 -7.11
N GLY A 61 -29.63 5.53 -6.49
CA GLY A 61 -30.11 6.41 -5.43
C GLY A 61 -29.89 5.91 -4.01
N VAL A 62 -29.16 4.79 -3.81
CA VAL A 62 -28.77 4.34 -2.47
C VAL A 62 -27.63 5.22 -1.97
N LEU A 63 -27.91 6.22 -1.15
CA LEU A 63 -26.86 7.10 -0.61
C LEU A 63 -25.96 6.38 0.40
N PRO A 64 -24.69 6.80 0.56
CA PRO A 64 -23.82 6.29 1.63
C PRO A 64 -24.36 6.68 3.01
N ASP A 65 -24.32 5.75 3.96
CA ASP A 65 -24.60 5.98 5.37
C ASP A 65 -23.79 4.99 6.23
N PHE A 66 -23.79 5.18 7.55
CA PHE A 66 -23.14 4.29 8.49
C PHE A 66 -23.78 2.90 8.49
N LEU A 67 -22.95 1.88 8.29
CA LEU A 67 -23.37 0.48 8.32
C LEU A 67 -23.92 0.09 9.71
N PRO A 68 -25.18 -0.37 9.82
CA PRO A 68 -25.78 -0.80 11.10
C PRO A 68 -25.04 -2.00 11.72
N GLU A 69 -24.58 -2.94 10.90
CA GLU A 69 -23.93 -4.18 11.33
C GLU A 69 -22.59 -3.96 12.04
N THR A 70 -21.91 -2.82 11.79
CA THR A 70 -20.66 -2.44 12.46
C THR A 70 -20.84 -1.42 13.57
N ARG A 71 -22.09 -1.11 13.97
CA ARG A 71 -22.39 -0.13 15.03
C ARG A 71 -21.70 -0.46 16.36
N HIS A 72 -21.71 -1.73 16.75
CA HIS A 72 -21.09 -2.21 17.99
C HIS A 72 -19.58 -1.94 18.06
N ILE A 73 -18.88 -1.86 16.91
CA ILE A 73 -17.46 -1.50 16.87
C ILE A 73 -17.30 0.00 17.17
N ARG A 74 -18.13 0.86 16.54
CA ARG A 74 -18.05 2.32 16.70
C ARG A 74 -18.41 2.79 18.11
N GLU A 75 -19.35 2.12 18.76
CA GLU A 75 -19.84 2.48 20.10
C GLU A 75 -18.99 1.89 21.23
N ASN A 76 -18.06 0.99 20.92
CA ASN A 76 -17.19 0.39 21.92
C ASN A 76 -16.02 1.33 22.30
N ALA A 77 -16.13 2.01 23.44
CA ALA A 77 -15.09 2.91 23.95
C ALA A 77 -13.84 2.20 24.54
N THR A 78 -13.85 0.87 24.64
CA THR A 78 -12.76 0.10 25.28
C THR A 78 -11.60 -0.19 24.33
N TRP A 79 -11.82 -0.20 23.01
CA TRP A 79 -10.75 -0.45 22.06
C TRP A 79 -10.07 0.85 21.65
N ARG A 80 -8.77 0.75 21.34
CA ARG A 80 -7.97 1.82 20.74
C ARG A 80 -7.05 1.21 19.68
N GLY A 81 -6.62 2.03 18.73
CA GLY A 81 -5.57 1.63 17.79
C GLY A 81 -4.26 1.32 18.49
N ALA A 82 -3.34 0.68 17.78
CA ALA A 82 -1.98 0.45 18.27
C ALA A 82 -1.28 1.79 18.57
N VAL A 83 -0.38 1.79 19.55
CA VAL A 83 0.44 2.97 19.89
C VAL A 83 1.34 3.32 18.69
N PRO A 84 1.50 4.60 18.33
CA PRO A 84 2.39 4.99 17.25
C PRO A 84 3.84 4.56 17.50
N ALA A 85 4.51 4.09 16.45
CA ALA A 85 5.93 3.77 16.51
C ALA A 85 6.81 5.03 16.73
N PRO A 86 8.06 4.88 17.19
CA PRO A 86 9.00 5.99 17.26
C PRO A 86 9.10 6.74 15.93
N GLY A 87 9.07 8.08 15.98
CA GLY A 87 9.03 8.95 14.79
C GLY A 87 7.64 9.21 14.21
N LEU A 88 6.59 8.52 14.66
CA LEU A 88 5.19 8.73 14.22
C LEU A 88 4.29 9.36 15.29
N VAL A 89 4.85 9.71 16.45
CA VAL A 89 4.11 10.32 17.56
C VAL A 89 3.82 11.80 17.31
N ASP A 90 4.75 12.52 16.67
CA ASP A 90 4.60 13.93 16.32
C ASP A 90 4.64 14.08 14.80
N ARG A 91 3.50 14.43 14.21
CA ARG A 91 3.28 14.55 12.75
C ARG A 91 2.66 15.91 12.40
N ARG A 92 2.96 16.95 13.19
CA ARG A 92 2.30 18.27 13.11
C ARG A 92 2.47 18.97 11.75
N VAL A 93 3.55 18.69 11.03
CA VAL A 93 3.79 19.16 9.66
C VAL A 93 4.41 18.03 8.85
N GLU A 94 3.79 17.73 7.72
CA GLU A 94 4.25 16.72 6.77
C GLU A 94 4.40 17.35 5.39
N ILE A 95 5.42 16.92 4.64
CA ILE A 95 5.59 17.30 3.25
C ILE A 95 5.35 16.08 2.35
N THR A 96 4.72 16.30 1.20
CA THR A 96 4.57 15.29 0.15
C THR A 96 5.42 15.68 -1.05
N GLY A 97 5.87 14.71 -1.82
CA GLY A 97 6.72 14.98 -2.98
C GLY A 97 7.18 13.73 -3.70
N PRO A 98 7.74 13.90 -4.92
CA PRO A 98 8.12 12.78 -5.78
C PRO A 98 9.36 12.05 -5.26
N THR A 99 9.51 10.78 -5.63
CA THR A 99 10.69 9.97 -5.26
C THR A 99 11.97 10.32 -6.04
N ASP A 100 12.05 11.45 -6.73
CA ASP A 100 13.28 11.84 -7.41
C ASP A 100 14.38 12.22 -6.40
N ARG A 101 15.63 11.93 -6.76
CA ARG A 101 16.76 12.03 -5.84
C ARG A 101 16.92 13.42 -5.21
N LYS A 102 16.69 14.49 -5.98
CA LYS A 102 16.86 15.86 -5.48
C LYS A 102 15.72 16.22 -4.54
N MET A 103 14.49 15.86 -4.89
CA MET A 103 13.31 16.15 -4.07
C MET A 103 13.30 15.36 -2.77
N VAL A 104 13.73 14.09 -2.78
CA VAL A 104 13.91 13.32 -1.55
C VAL A 104 14.88 14.02 -0.59
N VAL A 105 16.01 14.54 -1.08
CA VAL A 105 16.96 15.30 -0.26
C VAL A 105 16.35 16.60 0.27
N ASN A 106 15.66 17.36 -0.59
CA ASN A 106 15.03 18.62 -0.19
C ASN A 106 13.95 18.40 0.87
N ALA A 107 13.10 17.38 0.67
CA ALA A 107 12.00 17.07 1.58
C ALA A 107 12.51 16.60 2.95
N LEU A 108 13.52 15.73 2.99
CA LEU A 108 14.12 15.27 4.25
C LEU A 108 14.87 16.37 5.01
N ASN A 109 15.29 17.45 4.34
CA ASN A 109 15.94 18.61 4.95
C ASN A 109 14.97 19.75 5.30
N ALA A 110 13.70 19.64 4.95
CA ALA A 110 12.71 20.65 5.28
C ALA A 110 12.41 20.65 6.79
N ASN A 111 11.94 21.78 7.32
CA ASN A 111 11.52 21.89 8.72
C ASN A 111 10.15 21.22 8.93
N VAL A 112 10.10 19.91 8.77
CA VAL A 112 8.92 19.05 8.83
C VAL A 112 9.23 17.78 9.61
N TYR A 113 8.20 17.06 10.03
CA TYR A 113 8.32 15.86 10.86
C TYR A 113 8.26 14.58 10.05
N THR A 114 7.64 14.61 8.87
CA THR A 114 7.48 13.44 8.02
C THR A 114 7.49 13.85 6.54
N TYR A 115 8.05 12.98 5.71
CA TYR A 115 8.02 13.09 4.26
C TYR A 115 7.30 11.86 3.67
N MET A 116 6.21 12.10 2.92
CA MET A 116 5.56 11.09 2.10
C MET A 116 6.18 11.10 0.71
N ALA A 117 7.07 10.13 0.46
CA ALA A 117 7.68 9.92 -0.85
C ALA A 117 6.69 9.21 -1.77
N ASP A 118 6.26 9.92 -2.82
CA ASP A 118 5.04 9.57 -3.55
C ASP A 118 5.31 8.77 -4.85
N LEU A 119 4.59 7.64 -4.97
CA LEU A 119 4.58 6.73 -6.12
C LEU A 119 3.15 6.51 -6.65
N GLU A 120 2.15 7.23 -6.12
CA GLU A 120 0.74 7.15 -6.54
C GLU A 120 0.46 7.87 -7.88
#